data_AF-A0A9E4ALA4-F1
#
_entry.id   AF-A0A9E4ALA4-F1
#
_cell.length_a   1.000
_cell.length_b   1.000
_cell.length_c   1.000
_cell.angle_alpha   90.00
_cell.angle_beta   90.00
_cell.angle_gamma   90.00
#
_symmetry.space_group_name_H-M   'P 1'
#
loop_
_entity.id
_entity.type
_entity.pdbx_description
1 polymer ?
#
loop_
_entity_poly.entity_id
_entity_poly.type
_entity_poly.pdbx_seq_one_letter_code
_entity_poly.pdbx_strand_id
1 'polypeptide(L)'
;MVAVLALGIACSASSTPEEIATDAAREWTDESVDDVADNLAEFVLGEVPLLSPLGGELVEIFLDRSIDWTYGSPRQYGNALYDVVTTASVDFEVDIPIVGAKSYTISLPFTIRVNTDRMSVVDADADFLGARVNEGGS
;
A
#
# COMPACT_ATOMS: atom_id res chain seq x y z
N MET A 1 -18.03 -3.01 -36.45
CA MET A 1 -17.75 -4.36 -35.90
C MET A 1 -17.18 -4.15 -34.51
N VAL A 2 -17.96 -4.50 -33.49
CA VAL A 2 -17.57 -4.38 -32.08
C VAL A 2 -16.81 -5.65 -31.72
N ALA A 3 -15.56 -5.51 -31.29
CA ALA A 3 -14.82 -6.59 -30.65
C ALA A 3 -14.96 -6.38 -29.14
N VAL A 4 -15.91 -7.08 -28.52
CA VAL A 4 -15.93 -7.26 -27.07
C VAL A 4 -14.87 -8.30 -26.76
N LEU A 5 -13.70 -7.86 -26.31
CA LEU A 5 -12.73 -8.73 -25.65
C LEU A 5 -13.30 -9.06 -24.27
N ALA A 6 -14.09 -10.13 -24.20
CA ALA A 6 -14.33 -10.81 -22.94
C ALA A 6 -13.01 -11.48 -22.54
N LEU A 7 -12.26 -10.83 -21.65
CA LEU A 7 -11.15 -11.47 -20.95
C LEU A 7 -11.78 -12.51 -20.04
N GLY A 8 -11.78 -13.76 -20.51
CA GLY A 8 -12.26 -14.90 -19.75
C GLY A 8 -11.42 -15.06 -18.49
N ILE A 9 -12.02 -14.81 -17.33
CA ILE A 9 -11.51 -15.30 -16.06
C ILE A 9 -11.53 -16.82 -16.17
N ALA A 10 -10.33 -17.40 -16.28
CA ALA A 10 -10.15 -18.84 -16.26
C ALA A 10 -10.59 -19.36 -14.90
N CYS A 11 -11.83 -19.80 -14.82
CA CYS A 11 -12.39 -20.52 -13.68
C CYS A 11 -11.75 -21.91 -13.64
N SER A 12 -10.67 -22.10 -12.88
CA SER A 12 -10.04 -23.41 -12.62
C SER A 12 -9.08 -23.40 -11.41
N ALA A 13 -9.59 -23.33 -10.18
CA ALA A 13 -8.97 -23.94 -8.98
C ALA A 13 -9.91 -23.76 -7.79
N SER A 14 -9.98 -24.75 -6.90
CA SER A 14 -10.45 -24.51 -5.55
C SER A 14 -9.42 -23.59 -4.88
N SER A 15 -9.66 -22.27 -4.90
CA SER A 15 -8.78 -21.33 -4.22
C SER A 15 -8.76 -21.67 -2.74
N THR A 16 -7.57 -21.89 -2.20
CA THR A 16 -7.39 -22.07 -0.76
C THR A 16 -7.83 -20.78 -0.04
N PRO A 17 -8.28 -20.86 1.23
CA PRO A 17 -8.59 -19.66 2.00
C PRO A 17 -7.42 -18.65 2.03
N GLU A 18 -6.19 -19.13 2.04
CA GLU A 18 -4.98 -18.31 1.98
C GLU A 18 -4.83 -17.57 0.63
N GLU A 19 -5.11 -18.23 -0.49
CA GLU A 19 -5.14 -17.58 -1.81
C GLU A 19 -6.25 -16.53 -1.88
N ILE A 20 -7.46 -16.85 -1.40
CA ILE A 20 -8.57 -15.89 -1.32
C ILE A 20 -8.19 -14.67 -0.48
N ALA A 21 -7.54 -14.89 0.67
CA ALA A 21 -7.09 -13.82 1.54
C ALA A 21 -6.05 -12.91 0.84
N THR A 22 -5.10 -13.52 0.13
CA THR A 22 -4.07 -12.76 -0.61
C THR A 22 -4.68 -11.97 -1.76
N ASP A 23 -5.59 -12.56 -2.52
CA ASP A 23 -6.22 -11.93 -3.68
C ASP A 23 -7.13 -10.77 -3.25
N ALA A 24 -7.94 -10.94 -2.19
CA ALA A 24 -8.76 -9.85 -1.66
C ALA A 24 -7.92 -8.72 -1.06
N ALA A 25 -6.78 -9.03 -0.44
CA ALA A 25 -5.84 -8.01 0.04
C ALA A 25 -5.24 -7.20 -1.11
N ARG A 26 -4.91 -7.83 -2.24
CA ARG A 26 -4.43 -7.15 -3.45
C ARG A 26 -5.49 -6.26 -4.08
N GLU A 27 -6.71 -6.76 -4.21
CA GLU A 27 -7.83 -5.99 -4.73
C GLU A 27 -8.06 -4.73 -3.87
N TRP A 28 -8.04 -4.86 -2.54
CA TRP A 28 -8.16 -3.71 -1.65
C TRP A 28 -7.02 -2.71 -1.80
N THR A 29 -5.76 -3.15 -1.89
CA THR A 29 -4.63 -2.24 -2.07
C THR A 29 -4.66 -1.51 -3.40
N ASP A 30 -5.16 -2.15 -4.46
CA ASP A 30 -5.33 -1.53 -5.78
C ASP A 30 -6.42 -0.44 -5.75
N GLU A 31 -7.44 -0.61 -4.92
CA GLU A 31 -8.53 0.36 -4.75
C GLU A 31 -8.23 1.47 -3.73
N SER A 32 -7.24 1.27 -2.85
CA SER A 32 -6.96 2.16 -1.71
C SER A 32 -5.70 3.02 -1.89
N VAL A 33 -5.16 3.12 -3.11
CA VAL A 33 -3.91 3.84 -3.39
C VAL A 33 -3.96 5.30 -2.90
N ASP A 34 -5.04 6.02 -3.21
CA ASP A 34 -5.23 7.43 -2.81
C ASP A 34 -5.20 7.59 -1.28
N ASP A 35 -6.02 6.81 -0.55
CA ASP A 35 -6.09 6.85 0.92
C ASP A 35 -4.74 6.47 1.57
N VAL A 36 -3.99 5.55 0.96
CA VAL A 36 -2.67 5.14 1.44
C VAL A 36 -1.63 6.22 1.16
N ALA A 37 -1.70 6.89 0.00
CA ALA A 37 -0.82 8.00 -0.35
C ALA A 37 -0.98 9.16 0.65
N ASP A 38 -2.22 9.48 1.04
CA ASP A 38 -2.53 10.48 2.08
C ASP A 38 -1.85 10.14 3.42
N ASN A 39 -2.02 8.90 3.88
CA ASN A 39 -1.42 8.44 5.14
C ASN A 39 0.12 8.48 5.11
N LEU A 40 0.72 8.11 3.97
CA LEU A 40 2.17 8.19 3.77
C LEU A 40 2.65 9.65 3.75
N ALA A 41 1.90 10.55 3.11
CA ALA A 41 2.22 11.97 3.06
C ALA A 41 2.17 12.61 4.46
N GLU A 42 1.13 12.33 5.25
CA GLU A 42 1.03 12.79 6.63
C GLU A 42 2.21 12.29 7.47
N PHE A 43 2.52 10.99 7.37
CA PHE A 43 3.62 10.38 8.10
C PHE A 43 4.97 11.02 7.75
N VAL A 44 5.31 11.13 6.46
CA VAL A 44 6.63 11.64 6.05
C VAL A 44 6.80 13.13 6.38
N LEU A 45 5.74 13.94 6.33
CA LEU A 45 5.82 15.34 6.74
C LEU A 45 6.07 15.50 8.24
N GLY A 46 5.61 14.55 9.06
CA GLY A 46 5.93 14.47 10.47
C GLY A 46 7.38 14.07 10.75
N GLU A 47 7.90 13.11 9.99
CA GLU A 47 9.26 12.57 10.17
C GLU A 47 10.36 13.39 9.49
N VAL A 48 10.05 14.09 8.40
CA VAL A 48 10.99 14.91 7.61
C VAL A 48 10.49 16.35 7.51
N PRO A 49 10.70 17.19 8.55
CA PRO A 49 10.23 18.58 8.56
C PRO A 49 10.78 19.46 7.43
N LEU A 50 11.88 19.04 6.78
CA LEU A 50 12.43 19.73 5.61
C LEU A 50 11.50 19.70 4.40
N LEU A 51 10.55 18.75 4.35
CA LEU A 51 9.56 18.63 3.28
C LEU A 51 8.31 19.48 3.54
N SER A 52 8.09 19.98 4.77
CA SER A 52 6.92 20.80 5.11
C SER A 52 6.70 22.01 4.18
N PRO A 53 7.74 22.72 3.68
CA PRO A 53 7.55 23.83 2.74
C PRO A 53 7.01 23.42 1.36
N LEU A 54 7.15 22.15 0.97
CA LEU A 54 6.61 21.64 -0.30
C LEU A 54 5.09 21.46 -0.22
N GLY A 55 4.53 21.34 1.00
CA GLY A 55 3.11 21.11 1.21
C GLY A 55 2.70 19.65 1.01
N GLY A 56 1.61 19.24 1.67
CA GLY A 56 1.16 17.85 1.65
C GLY A 56 0.72 17.35 0.29
N GLU A 57 -0.04 18.15 -0.46
CA GLU A 57 -0.53 17.77 -1.79
C GLU A 57 0.60 17.48 -2.79
N LEU A 58 1.73 18.19 -2.72
CA LEU A 58 2.86 17.91 -3.61
C LEU A 58 3.54 16.60 -3.25
N VAL A 59 3.67 16.31 -1.95
CA VAL A 59 4.23 15.03 -1.47
C VAL A 59 3.31 13.88 -1.88
N GLU A 60 2.01 14.01 -1.65
CA GLU A 60 0.98 13.03 -2.04
C GLU A 60 1.05 12.68 -3.53
N ILE A 61 1.15 13.67 -4.43
CA ILE A 61 1.29 13.44 -5.89
C ILE A 61 2.54 12.61 -6.23
N PHE A 62 3.65 12.79 -5.51
CA PHE A 62 4.85 11.96 -5.72
C PHE A 62 4.63 10.52 -5.24
N LEU A 63 3.87 10.35 -4.16
CA LEU A 63 3.64 9.06 -3.51
C LEU A 63 2.62 8.20 -4.28
N ASP A 64 1.49 8.78 -4.68
CA ASP A 64 0.40 8.10 -5.38
C ASP A 64 0.88 7.28 -6.61
N ARG A 65 1.80 7.85 -7.39
CA ARG A 65 2.26 7.24 -8.65
C ARG A 65 3.24 6.07 -8.49
N SER A 66 3.66 5.78 -7.26
CA SER A 66 4.90 5.05 -7.01
C SER A 66 4.78 4.03 -5.88
N ILE A 67 3.57 3.72 -5.41
CA ILE A 67 3.38 2.75 -4.32
C ILE A 67 3.64 1.34 -4.81
N ASP A 68 4.68 0.72 -4.28
CA ASP A 68 4.96 -0.70 -4.41
C ASP A 68 4.43 -1.45 -3.18
N TRP A 69 3.72 -2.55 -3.43
CA TRP A 69 3.14 -3.38 -2.37
C TRP A 69 3.89 -4.69 -2.22
N THR A 70 4.22 -5.03 -0.98
CA THR A 70 4.67 -6.38 -0.60
C THR A 70 3.63 -7.05 0.27
N TYR A 71 3.47 -8.37 0.10
CA TYR A 71 2.45 -9.16 0.77
C TYR A 71 3.11 -10.28 1.57
N GLY A 72 2.84 -10.32 2.87
CA GLY A 72 3.21 -11.41 3.74
C GLY A 72 2.32 -12.63 3.55
N SER A 73 2.72 -13.75 4.14
CA SER A 73 1.88 -14.95 4.15
C SER A 73 0.63 -14.74 5.00
N PRO A 74 -0.57 -15.08 4.51
CA PRO A 74 -1.81 -15.02 5.28
C PRO A 74 -1.71 -15.82 6.57
N ARG A 75 -2.25 -15.27 7.65
CA ARG A 75 -2.31 -15.92 8.97
C ARG A 75 -3.75 -16.03 9.42
N GLN A 76 -4.20 -17.24 9.71
CA GLN A 76 -5.55 -17.45 10.20
C GLN A 76 -5.71 -16.82 11.60
N TYR A 77 -6.68 -15.92 11.72
CA TYR A 77 -7.03 -15.20 12.95
C TYR A 77 -8.31 -15.75 13.59
N GLY A 78 -9.18 -16.38 12.80
CA GLY A 78 -10.43 -16.98 13.27
C GLY A 78 -11.07 -17.90 12.23
N ASN A 79 -12.35 -18.22 12.43
CA ASN A 79 -13.07 -19.03 11.46
C ASN A 79 -13.30 -18.22 10.19
N ALA A 80 -12.72 -18.65 9.07
CA ALA A 80 -12.71 -17.93 7.79
C ALA A 80 -12.14 -16.50 7.84
N LEU A 81 -11.40 -16.13 8.90
CA LEU A 81 -10.75 -14.81 9.02
C LEU A 81 -9.24 -14.97 8.94
N TYR A 82 -8.63 -14.21 8.06
CA TYR A 82 -7.20 -14.20 7.80
C TYR A 82 -6.66 -12.78 7.86
N ASP A 83 -5.52 -12.61 8.52
CA ASP A 83 -4.75 -11.38 8.49
C ASP A 83 -3.65 -11.53 7.44
N VAL A 84 -3.54 -10.55 6.54
CA VAL A 84 -2.46 -10.41 5.57
C VAL A 84 -1.72 -9.14 5.92
N VAL A 85 -0.46 -9.28 6.33
CA VAL A 85 0.40 -8.11 6.54
C VAL A 85 0.90 -7.67 5.17
N THR A 86 0.57 -6.45 4.78
CA THR A 86 1.07 -5.82 3.56
C THR A 86 1.96 -4.65 3.92
N THR A 87 2.81 -4.20 3.01
CA THR A 87 3.61 -3.00 3.22
C THR A 87 3.63 -2.18 1.94
N ALA A 88 3.09 -0.96 2.04
CA ALA A 88 3.25 0.06 1.03
C ALA A 88 4.66 0.61 1.14
N SER A 89 5.38 0.70 0.02
CA SER A 89 6.71 1.30 -0.05
C SER A 89 6.76 2.28 -1.20
N VAL A 90 7.40 3.43 -0.98
CA VAL A 90 7.62 4.42 -2.02
C VAL A 90 9.06 4.91 -1.96
N ASP A 91 9.72 4.86 -3.11
CA ASP A 91 10.97 5.57 -3.35
C ASP A 91 10.67 6.86 -4.11
N PHE A 92 11.12 8.01 -3.59
CA PHE A 92 10.98 9.28 -4.30
C PHE A 92 12.21 10.16 -4.12
N GLU A 93 12.48 10.98 -5.13
CA GLU A 93 13.51 12.02 -5.10
C GLU A 93 12.83 13.39 -5.13
N VAL A 94 13.35 14.30 -4.33
CA VAL A 94 12.83 15.65 -4.20
C VAL A 94 13.95 16.66 -4.09
N ASP A 95 13.88 17.73 -4.88
CA ASP A 95 14.82 18.85 -4.81
C ASP A 95 14.31 19.85 -3.77
N ILE A 96 14.97 19.88 -2.61
CA ILE A 96 14.61 20.77 -1.52
C ILE A 96 15.40 22.07 -1.69
N PRO A 97 14.73 23.24 -1.74
CA PRO A 97 15.43 24.51 -1.87
C PRO A 97 16.56 24.65 -0.84
N ILE A 98 17.74 25.09 -1.30
CA ILE A 98 18.97 25.28 -0.50
C ILE A 98 19.67 23.97 -0.11
N VAL A 99 18.95 22.87 0.11
CA VAL A 99 19.50 21.57 0.52
C VAL A 99 19.90 20.71 -0.68
N GLY A 100 19.25 20.91 -1.83
CA GLY A 100 19.44 20.14 -3.06
C GLY A 100 18.60 18.87 -3.10
N ALA A 101 18.87 18.04 -4.12
CA ALA A 101 18.19 16.77 -4.32
C ALA A 101 18.44 15.78 -3.17
N LYS A 102 17.36 15.18 -2.70
CA LYS A 102 17.33 14.15 -1.67
C LYS A 102 16.45 13.01 -2.11
N SER A 103 16.88 11.78 -1.82
CA SER A 103 16.10 10.57 -2.07
C SER A 103 15.59 10.02 -0.74
N TYR A 104 14.36 9.53 -0.74
CA TYR A 104 13.74 8.92 0.43
C TYR A 104 13.07 7.61 0.04
N THR A 105 13.17 6.63 0.93
CA THR A 105 12.36 5.41 0.92
C THR A 105 11.43 5.45 2.12
N ILE A 106 10.12 5.48 1.88
CA ILE A 106 9.10 5.37 2.92
C ILE A 106 8.52 3.97 2.89
N SER A 107 8.21 3.40 4.05
CA SER A 107 7.37 2.22 4.15
C SER A 107 6.34 2.33 5.26
N LEU A 108 5.12 1.88 4.98
CA LEU A 108 4.00 1.82 5.93
C LEU A 108 3.39 0.41 5.89
N PRO A 109 3.54 -0.38 6.97
CA PRO A 109 2.88 -1.67 7.07
C PRO A 109 1.37 -1.52 7.34
N PHE A 110 0.58 -2.44 6.80
CA PHE A 110 -0.84 -2.59 7.06
C PHE A 110 -1.14 -4.02 7.50
N THR A 111 -2.11 -4.19 8.38
CA THR A 111 -2.74 -5.48 8.64
C THR A 111 -4.12 -5.47 8.01
N ILE A 112 -4.28 -6.22 6.91
CA ILE A 112 -5.56 -6.36 6.21
C ILE A 112 -6.23 -7.63 6.70
N ARG A 113 -7.41 -7.50 7.30
CA ARG A 113 -8.23 -8.63 7.72
C ARG A 113 -9.24 -8.97 6.64
N VAL A 114 -9.22 -10.22 6.20
CA VAL A 114 -10.08 -10.75 5.15
C VAL A 114 -11.01 -11.81 5.71
N ASN A 115 -12.28 -11.78 5.30
CA ASN A 115 -13.21 -12.88 5.46
C ASN A 115 -13.25 -13.73 4.18
N THR A 116 -12.74 -14.96 4.23
CA THR A 116 -12.59 -15.83 3.05
C THR A 116 -13.91 -16.46 2.60
N ASP A 117 -14.91 -16.59 3.48
CA ASP A 117 -16.25 -17.05 3.10
C ASP A 117 -17.00 -15.99 2.30
N ARG A 118 -16.74 -14.71 2.59
CA ARG A 118 -17.31 -13.55 1.88
C ARG A 118 -16.40 -13.02 0.77
N MET A 119 -15.16 -13.52 0.69
CA MET A 119 -14.12 -13.05 -0.22
C MET A 119 -13.94 -11.53 -0.16
N SER A 120 -13.94 -10.96 1.05
CA SER A 120 -13.94 -9.52 1.23
C SER A 120 -13.04 -9.07 2.39
N VAL A 121 -12.40 -7.92 2.23
CA VAL A 121 -11.77 -7.20 3.35
C VAL A 121 -12.85 -6.76 4.34
N VAL A 122 -12.59 -6.94 5.63
CA VAL A 122 -13.48 -6.49 6.71
C VAL A 122 -12.85 -5.41 7.56
N ASP A 123 -11.52 -5.30 7.52
CA ASP A 123 -10.75 -4.34 8.30
C ASP A 123 -9.38 -4.14 7.65
N ALA A 124 -8.81 -2.94 7.75
CA ALA A 124 -7.47 -2.64 7.29
C ALA A 124 -6.86 -1.57 8.20
N ASP A 125 -5.85 -1.97 8.96
CA ASP A 125 -5.21 -1.13 9.96
C ASP A 125 -3.78 -0.76 9.54
N ALA A 126 -3.49 0.54 9.44
CA ALA A 126 -2.13 1.03 9.25
C ALA A 126 -1.31 0.93 10.56
N ASP A 127 -0.09 0.40 10.49
CA ASP A 127 0.84 0.32 11.61
C ASP A 127 1.88 1.44 11.53
N PHE A 128 1.50 2.63 12.02
CA PHE A 128 2.39 3.78 12.10
C PHE A 128 3.59 3.58 13.04
N LEU A 129 3.54 2.63 13.99
CA LEU A 129 4.70 2.27 14.82
C LEU A 129 5.73 1.44 14.03
N GLY A 130 5.24 0.69 13.04
CA GLY A 130 6.03 -0.06 12.07
C GLY A 130 6.57 0.79 10.91
N ALA A 131 6.01 1.99 10.69
CA ALA A 131 6.35 2.86 9.57
C ALA A 131 7.80 3.39 9.64
N ARG A 132 8.44 3.59 8.48
CA ARG A 132 9.83 4.01 8.38
C ARG A 132 10.01 5.04 7.27
N VAL A 133 10.93 5.97 7.51
CA VAL A 133 11.49 6.84 6.46
C VAL A 133 13.01 6.68 6.50
N ASN A 134 13.61 6.35 5.36
CA ASN A 134 15.06 6.29 5.21
C ASN A 134 15.49 7.33 4.18
N GLU A 135 16.37 8.24 4.56
CA GLU A 135 17.04 9.12 3.60
C GLU A 135 18.14 8.32 2.88
N GLY A 136 18.05 8.28 1.55
CA GLY A 136 19.09 7.74 0.68
C GLY A 136 20.32 8.65 0.69
N GLY A 137 21.50 8.06 0.82
CA GLY A 137 22.76 8.80 0.71
C GLY A 137 23.05 9.17 -0.74
N SER A 138 23.04 10.47 -1.02
CA SER A 138 23.61 11.10 -2.22
C SER A 138 25.12 10.92 -2.31
#